data_AF-A0A0A6NZ50-F1
#
_entry.id   AF-A0A0A6NZ50-F1
#
_cell.length_a   1.000
_cell.length_b   1.000
_cell.length_c   1.000
_cell.angle_alpha   90.00
_cell.angle_beta   90.00
_cell.angle_gamma   90.00
#
_symmetry.space_group_name_H-M   'P 1'
#
loop_
_entity.id
_entity.type
_entity.pdbx_description
1 polymer ?
#
loop_
_entity_poly.entity_id
_entity_poly.type
_entity_poly.pdbx_seq_one_letter_code
_entity_poly.pdbx_strand_id
1 'polypeptide(L)' 'MDTAQLINDNLTRLSPTLQSEVLDFIEYLMFKKQRLSKVEQPSQESLLSLNLAMRGMEDEKTPLYTVEDLREKF' A
#
# COMPACT_ATOMS: atom_id res chain seq x y z
N MET A 1 -24.53 21.02 -7.10
CA MET A 1 -24.50 19.74 -7.85
C MET A 1 -23.54 18.82 -7.12
N ASP A 2 -23.89 17.54 -7.00
CA ASP A 2 -23.03 16.55 -6.36
C ASP A 2 -21.87 16.16 -7.30
N THR A 3 -20.73 15.81 -6.71
CA THR A 3 -19.52 15.38 -7.43
C THR A 3 -19.79 14.15 -8.31
N ALA A 4 -20.62 13.21 -7.84
CA ALA A 4 -21.03 12.04 -8.62
C ALA A 4 -21.85 12.43 -9.86
N GLN A 5 -22.70 13.45 -9.74
CA GLN A 5 -23.49 13.96 -10.86
C GLN A 5 -22.59 14.61 -11.93
N LEU A 6 -21.62 15.42 -11.49
CA LEU A 6 -20.65 16.04 -12.41
C LEU A 6 -19.79 15.00 -13.13
N ILE A 7 -19.38 13.93 -12.46
CA ILE A 7 -18.64 12.83 -13.09
C ILE A 7 -19.48 12.20 -14.20
N ASN A 8 -20.76 11.91 -13.92
CA ASN A 8 -21.65 11.28 -14.90
C ASN A 8 -21.92 12.18 -16.13
N ASP A 9 -22.12 13.47 -15.90
CA ASP A 9 -22.30 14.47 -16.96
C ASP A 9 -21.07 14.61 -17.87
N ASN A 10 -19.87 14.40 -17.32
CA ASN A 10 -18.64 14.39 -18.11
C ASN A 10 -18.42 13.02 -18.81
N LEU A 11 -18.78 11.92 -18.16
CA LEU A 11 -18.60 10.56 -18.67
C LEU A 11 -19.42 10.33 -19.95
N THR A 12 -20.65 10.85 -19.99
CA THR A 12 -21.52 10.79 -21.18
C THR A 12 -21.00 11.56 -22.39
N ARG A 13 -20.05 12.50 -22.21
CA ARG A 13 -19.42 13.27 -23.28
C ARG A 13 -18.18 12.59 -23.87
N LEU A 14 -17.66 11.54 -23.21
CA LEU A 14 -16.48 10.80 -23.63
C LEU A 14 -16.85 9.72 -24.66
N SER A 15 -15.86 9.30 -25.45
CA SER A 15 -16.01 8.13 -26.34
C SER A 15 -16.09 6.84 -25.53
N PRO A 16 -16.67 5.75 -26.07
CA PRO A 16 -16.79 4.47 -25.35
C PRO A 16 -15.45 3.93 -24.82
N THR A 17 -14.36 4.12 -25.57
CA THR A 17 -13.01 3.70 -25.16
C THR A 17 -12.49 4.46 -23.95
N LEU A 18 -12.79 5.76 -23.84
CA LEU A 18 -12.41 6.56 -22.68
C LEU A 18 -13.34 6.30 -21.49
N GLN A 19 -14.61 5.96 -21.74
CA GLN A 19 -15.52 5.52 -20.68
C GLN A 19 -15.05 4.23 -20.01
N SER A 20 -14.53 3.26 -20.78
CA SER A 20 -13.95 2.04 -20.19
C SER A 20 -12.70 2.33 -19.36
N GLU A 21 -11.85 3.26 -19.79
CA GLU A 21 -10.67 3.65 -19.00
C GLU A 21 -11.06 4.31 -17.67
N VAL A 22 -12.14 5.10 -17.66
CA VAL A 22 -12.69 5.66 -16.41
C VAL A 22 -13.22 4.55 -15.50
N LEU A 23 -13.86 3.51 -16.05
CA LEU A 23 -14.30 2.36 -15.27
C LEU A 23 -13.11 1.63 -14.63
N ASP A 24 -12.06 1.34 -15.41
CA ASP A 24 -10.83 0.70 -14.94
C ASP A 24 -10.18 1.52 -13.80
N PHE A 25 -10.19 2.85 -13.94
CA PHE A 25 -9.66 3.74 -12.91
C PHE A 25 -10.49 3.71 -11.62
N ILE A 26 -11.83 3.67 -11.72
CA ILE A 26 -12.71 3.55 -10.56
C ILE A 26 -12.49 2.21 -9.84
N GLU A 27 -12.39 1.10 -10.59
CA GLU A 27 -12.07 -0.22 -10.03
C GLU A 27 -10.71 -0.22 -9.32
N TYR A 28 -9.70 0.40 -9.92
CA TYR A 28 -8.40 0.59 -9.29
C TYR A 28 -8.52 1.39 -7.98
N LEU A 29 -9.29 2.46 -7.94
CA LEU A 29 -9.49 3.25 -6.71
C LEU A 29 -10.16 2.42 -5.61
N MET A 30 -11.13 1.57 -5.94
CA MET A 30 -11.76 0.66 -5.00
C MET A 30 -10.77 -0.38 -4.47
N PHE A 31 -9.97 -0.99 -5.36
CA PHE A 31 -8.92 -1.92 -4.99
C PHE A 31 -7.84 -1.26 -4.12
N LYS A 32 -7.40 -0.06 -4.49
CA LYS A 32 -6.41 0.73 -3.75
C LYS A 32 -6.90 1.05 -2.35
N LYS A 33 -8.18 1.40 -2.18
CA LYS A 33 -8.78 1.63 -0.85
C LYS A 33 -8.74 0.36 0.01
N GLN A 34 -9.11 -0.79 -0.55
CA GLN A 34 -9.03 -2.09 0.14
C GLN A 34 -7.58 -2.46 0.51
N ARG A 35 -6.63 -2.15 -0.37
CA ARG A 35 -5.20 -2.38 -0.12
C ARG A 35 -4.68 -1.46 0.98
N LEU A 36 -4.99 -0.16 0.93
CA LEU A 36 -4.56 0.80 1.95
C LEU A 36 -5.13 0.46 3.33
N SER A 37 -6.39 0.04 3.42
CA SER A 37 -6.97 -0.45 4.67
C SER A 37 -6.29 -1.71 5.22
N LYS A 38 -5.62 -2.49 4.36
CA LYS A 38 -4.79 -3.65 4.77
C LYS A 38 -3.33 -3.30 5.05
N VAL A 39 -2.86 -2.12 4.65
CA VAL A 39 -1.45 -1.68 4.82
C VAL A 39 -1.28 -0.84 6.09
N GLU A 40 -2.33 -0.12 6.53
CA GLU A 40 -2.29 0.66 7.78
C GLU A 40 -2.18 -0.20 9.05
N GLN A 41 -2.46 -1.50 8.95
CA GLN A 41 -2.15 -2.47 9.99
C GLN A 41 -1.27 -3.55 9.39
N PRO A 42 -0.12 -3.90 10.01
CA PRO A 42 0.62 -5.08 9.57
C PRO A 42 -0.36 -6.26 9.62
N SER A 43 -0.50 -6.95 8.49
CA SER A 43 -1.36 -8.12 8.42
C SER A 43 -0.96 -9.10 9.53
N GLN A 44 -1.90 -9.90 10.01
CA GLN A 44 -1.59 -10.93 11.02
C GLN A 44 -0.46 -11.84 10.54
N GLU A 45 -0.39 -12.11 9.23
CA GLU A 45 0.70 -12.84 8.58
C GLU A 45 2.06 -12.13 8.69
N SER A 46 2.10 -10.81 8.45
CA SER A 46 3.32 -10.00 8.60
C SER A 46 3.80 -9.96 10.06
N LEU A 47 2.87 -9.84 11.02
CA LEU A 47 3.20 -9.90 12.44
C LEU A 47 3.72 -11.27 12.84
N LEU A 48 3.11 -12.35 12.36
CA LEU A 48 3.56 -13.72 12.62
C LEU A 48 4.96 -13.96 12.04
N SER A 49 5.21 -13.53 10.80
CA SER A 49 6.52 -13.65 10.17
C SER A 49 7.59 -12.87 10.92
N LEU A 50 7.29 -11.65 11.37
CA LEU A 50 8.20 -10.85 12.19
C LEU A 50 8.51 -11.54 13.52
N ASN A 51 7.49 -12.03 14.24
CA ASN A 51 7.69 -12.74 15.51
C ASN A 51 8.54 -14.01 15.32
N LEU A 52 8.34 -14.75 14.24
CA LEU A 52 9.16 -15.92 13.90
C LEU A 52 10.61 -15.54 13.61
N ALA A 53 10.85 -14.42 12.92
CA ALA A 53 12.19 -13.93 12.61
C ALA A 53 12.94 -13.42 13.86
N MET A 54 12.22 -12.81 14.81
CA MET A 54 12.79 -12.31 16.07
C MET A 54 13.03 -13.42 17.10
N ARG A 55 12.44 -14.60 16.93
CA ARG A 55 12.58 -15.73 17.84
C ARG A 55 14.04 -16.16 17.95
N GLY A 56 14.62 -15.99 19.13
CA GLY A 56 16.04 -16.29 19.41
C GLY A 56 16.98 -15.08 19.33
N MET A 57 16.48 -13.91 18.90
CA MET A 57 17.18 -12.62 18.98
C MET A 57 16.72 -11.76 20.18
N GLU A 58 15.78 -12.27 20.99
CA GLU A 58 15.13 -11.56 22.10
C GLU A 58 16.08 -11.19 23.24
N ASP A 59 17.12 -12.00 23.46
CA ASP A 59 18.12 -11.82 24.53
C ASP A 59 19.40 -11.11 24.06
N GLU A 60 19.46 -10.65 22.80
CA GLU A 60 20.62 -9.91 22.28
C GLU A 60 20.71 -8.53 22.93
N LYS A 61 21.57 -8.42 23.94
CA LYS A 61 21.72 -7.20 24.77
C LYS A 61 22.28 -5.98 24.02
N THR A 62 22.94 -6.21 22.90
CA THR A 62 23.59 -5.16 22.11
C THR A 62 23.47 -5.47 20.63
N PRO A 63 22.99 -4.53 19.80
CA PRO A 63 23.00 -4.72 18.37
C PRO A 63 24.45 -4.93 17.90
N LEU A 64 24.69 -6.01 17.17
CA LEU A 64 26.00 -6.35 16.60
C LEU A 64 26.46 -5.31 15.55
N TYR A 65 25.52 -4.51 15.05
CA TYR A 65 25.75 -3.47 14.06
C TYR A 65 25.50 -2.09 14.65
N THR A 66 26.38 -1.17 14.27
CA THR A 66 26.38 0.24 14.66
C THR A 66 26.08 1.12 13.45
N VAL A 67 25.81 2.39 13.70
CA VAL A 67 25.61 3.40 12.63
C VAL A 67 26.85 3.51 11.73
N GLU A 68 28.02 3.15 12.23
CA GLU A 68 29.26 3.17 11.47
C GLU A 68 29.33 2.09 10.40
N ASP A 69 28.61 0.98 10.58
CA ASP A 69 28.51 -0.14 9.63
C ASP A 69 27.62 0.18 8.43
N LEU A 70 26.81 1.24 8.51
CA LEU A 70 25.95 1.71 7.42
C LEU A 70 26.73 2.44 6.32
N ARG A 71 28.01 2.77 6.54
CA ARG A 71 28.83 3.50 5.55
C ARG A 71 29.72 2.53 4.79
N GLU A 72 29.58 2.54 3.46
CA GLU A 72 30.54 1.90 2.57
C GLU A 72 31.90 2.61 2.68
N LYS A 73 32.95 1.86 3.00
CA LYS A 73 34.32 2.37 3.07
C LYS A 73 34.99 2.08 1.72
N PHE A 74 35.34 3.12 0.98
CA PHE A 74 36.17 3.07 -0.23
C PHE A 74 37.63 3.37 0.08
#